data_AF-A0A0B2UJI8-F1
#
_entry.id   AF-A0A0B2UJI8-F1
#
_cell.length_a   1.000
_cell.length_b   1.000
_cell.length_c   1.000
_cell.angle_alpha   90.00
_cell.angle_beta   90.00
_cell.angle_gamma   90.00
#
_symmetry.space_group_name_H-M   'P 1'
#
loop_
_entity.id
_entity.type
_entity.pdbx_description
1 polymer ?
#
loop_
_entity_poly.entity_id
_entity_poly.type
_entity_poly.pdbx_seq_one_letter_code
_entity_poly.pdbx_strand_id
1 'polypeptide(L)'
;MIDIIRTANDTYYRYKMPRAIVKYEGKPGNTKTFVTNLDEIAASLNRMPMHILKFVSYELATRTDVTAGRYAITGKYDASRVQELIYAYIDAFVVCLLCNNPETFYVENSGLMMECFACGRQSVLKTSKLSGMILKDIDKSCSVNDDIYSGATEDKQDSYEEQVRTMIGSGDDRSSDAIELLRINGFDDCQAVKELLKMDKYILKSFQSLCSCVAPKTILQSIEEFVEELSGEKMIIQEYLRILETQGMFKRTELSKYFTRPQGTRKRSPAFKKEVNEYFSSQ
;
A
#
# COMPACT_ATOMS: atom_id res chain seq x y z
N MET A 1 -15.62 24.21 18.00
CA MET A 1 -15.07 24.39 16.64
C MET A 1 -14.40 25.75 16.57
N ILE A 2 -13.21 25.82 16.03
CA ILE A 2 -12.39 27.02 15.79
C ILE A 2 -12.01 27.07 14.32
N ASP A 3 -11.73 28.26 13.81
CA ASP A 3 -11.37 28.43 12.40
C ASP A 3 -9.96 27.89 12.12
N ILE A 4 -9.80 27.27 10.96
CA ILE A 4 -8.53 26.68 10.51
C ILE A 4 -7.47 27.77 10.28
N ILE A 5 -7.88 28.94 9.77
CA ILE A 5 -7.01 30.10 9.58
C ILE A 5 -7.15 31.05 10.76
N ARG A 6 -6.04 31.36 11.44
CA ARG A 6 -6.02 32.23 12.63
C ARG A 6 -6.47 33.67 12.36
N THR A 7 -6.23 34.16 11.15
CA THR A 7 -6.52 35.54 10.73
C THR A 7 -7.92 35.71 10.14
N ALA A 8 -8.68 34.63 9.95
CA ALA A 8 -10.05 34.72 9.44
C ALA A 8 -10.93 35.34 10.53
N ASN A 9 -11.38 36.57 10.31
CA ASN A 9 -12.30 37.27 11.21
C ASN A 9 -13.74 37.23 10.67
N ASP A 10 -14.14 36.07 10.13
CA ASP A 10 -15.45 35.84 9.55
C ASP A 10 -16.25 34.85 10.42
N THR A 11 -17.41 35.31 10.90
CA THR A 11 -18.32 34.51 11.73
C THR A 11 -18.81 33.25 11.00
N TYR A 12 -18.93 33.33 9.67
CA TYR A 12 -19.44 32.26 8.80
C TYR A 12 -18.33 31.49 8.07
N TYR A 13 -17.10 31.56 8.56
CA TYR A 13 -15.99 30.83 7.96
C TYR A 13 -16.31 29.33 7.83
N ARG A 14 -16.21 28.79 6.61
CA ARG A 14 -16.66 27.43 6.26
C ARG A 14 -15.84 26.34 6.93
N TYR A 15 -14.51 26.52 7.00
CA TYR A 15 -13.58 25.48 7.41
C TYR A 15 -13.24 25.57 8.90
N LYS A 16 -13.77 24.64 9.70
CA LYS A 16 -13.57 24.64 11.15
C LYS A 16 -12.98 23.32 11.61
N MET A 17 -12.22 23.35 12.70
CA MET A 17 -11.69 22.18 13.39
C MET A 17 -12.01 22.21 14.89
N PRO A 18 -12.07 21.08 15.60
CA PRO A 18 -12.18 21.07 17.05
C PRO A 18 -10.89 21.61 17.71
N ARG A 19 -11.00 22.15 18.94
CA ARG A 19 -9.82 22.57 19.73
C ARG A 19 -9.08 21.35 20.25
N ALA A 20 -7.74 21.38 20.27
CA ALA A 20 -6.95 20.30 20.82
C ALA A 20 -7.27 20.04 22.31
N ILE A 21 -7.63 18.80 22.63
CA ILE A 21 -7.88 18.33 23.98
C ILE A 21 -6.70 17.48 24.41
N VAL A 22 -6.11 17.89 25.53
CA VAL A 22 -4.90 17.30 26.07
C VAL A 22 -5.17 16.67 27.42
N LYS A 23 -4.64 15.47 27.65
CA LYS A 23 -4.62 14.78 28.95
C LYS A 23 -3.19 14.47 29.35
N TYR A 24 -2.89 14.58 30.64
CA TYR A 24 -1.58 14.22 31.18
C TYR A 24 -1.65 12.86 31.84
N GLU A 25 -0.72 11.98 31.52
CA GLU A 25 -0.52 10.74 32.26
C GLU A 25 0.97 10.54 32.55
N GLY A 26 1.30 9.91 33.67
CA GLY A 26 2.68 9.57 34.03
C GLY A 26 3.12 10.06 35.40
N LYS A 27 4.24 9.52 35.87
CA LYS A 27 4.87 9.88 37.15
C LYS A 27 5.69 11.17 36.98
N PRO A 28 5.92 11.94 38.06
CA PRO A 28 6.85 13.09 38.01
C PRO A 28 8.22 12.64 37.47
N GLY A 29 8.64 13.24 36.34
CA GLY A 29 9.87 12.88 35.60
C GLY A 29 9.65 12.10 34.31
N ASN A 30 8.51 11.41 34.15
CA ASN A 30 8.11 10.74 32.91
C ASN A 30 6.63 11.02 32.60
N THR A 31 6.28 12.30 32.61
CA THR A 31 4.95 12.76 32.20
C THR A 31 4.86 12.70 30.67
N LYS A 32 3.75 12.15 30.19
CA LYS A 32 3.37 12.13 28.78
C LYS A 32 2.10 12.93 28.59
N THR A 33 2.06 13.65 27.49
CA THR A 33 0.94 14.46 27.06
C THR A 33 0.19 13.70 25.96
N PHE A 34 -1.06 13.34 26.21
CA PHE A 34 -1.93 12.64 25.29
C PHE A 34 -2.86 13.62 24.58
N VAL A 35 -2.90 13.58 23.25
CA VAL A 35 -3.87 14.34 22.46
C VAL A 35 -5.03 13.42 22.13
N THR A 36 -6.19 13.66 22.75
CA THR A 36 -7.32 12.70 22.67
C THR A 36 -8.14 12.81 21.40
N ASN A 37 -8.23 14.01 20.82
CA ASN A 37 -9.06 14.30 19.65
C ASN A 37 -8.23 14.56 18.38
N LEU A 38 -7.02 14.00 18.30
CA LEU A 38 -6.15 14.22 17.15
C LEU A 38 -6.78 13.69 15.86
N ASP A 39 -7.50 12.57 15.91
CA ASP A 39 -8.18 11.98 14.74
C ASP A 39 -9.25 12.92 14.18
N GLU A 40 -10.05 13.55 15.03
CA GLU A 40 -11.09 14.50 14.62
C GLU A 40 -10.48 15.76 13.98
N ILE A 41 -9.37 16.25 14.54
CA ILE A 41 -8.62 17.38 13.97
C ILE A 41 -8.05 16.99 12.61
N ALA A 42 -7.44 15.81 12.52
CA ALA A 42 -6.84 15.30 11.30
C ALA A 42 -7.88 15.11 10.18
N ALA A 43 -9.05 14.57 10.53
CA ALA A 43 -10.19 14.45 9.62
C ALA A 43 -10.67 15.81 9.12
N SER A 44 -10.74 16.82 9.99
CA SER A 44 -11.15 18.19 9.60
C SER A 44 -10.17 18.85 8.62
N LEU A 45 -8.89 18.41 8.63
CA LEU A 45 -7.83 18.91 7.76
C LEU A 45 -7.59 18.02 6.53
N ASN A 46 -8.31 16.90 6.39
CA ASN A 46 -8.05 15.86 5.40
C ASN A 46 -6.57 15.41 5.40
N ARG A 47 -6.03 15.11 6.59
CA ARG A 47 -4.65 14.64 6.78
C ARG A 47 -4.60 13.44 7.69
N MET A 48 -3.50 12.67 7.60
CA MET A 48 -3.27 11.58 8.53
C MET A 48 -2.87 12.14 9.92
N PRO A 49 -3.43 11.61 11.02
CA PRO A 49 -3.11 12.06 12.37
C PRO A 49 -1.63 11.88 12.70
N MET A 50 -0.99 10.86 12.12
CA MET A 50 0.44 10.59 12.26
C MET A 50 1.32 11.73 11.73
N HIS A 51 0.91 12.42 10.66
CA HIS A 51 1.68 13.56 10.11
C HIS A 51 1.70 14.72 11.10
N ILE A 52 0.55 15.04 11.67
CA ILE A 52 0.39 16.11 12.66
C ILE A 52 1.19 15.78 13.92
N LEU A 53 1.05 14.56 14.45
CA LEU A 53 1.79 14.13 15.65
C LEU A 53 3.30 14.23 15.42
N LYS A 54 3.78 13.77 14.27
CA LYS A 54 5.21 13.78 13.96
C LYS A 54 5.74 15.19 13.76
N PHE A 55 4.95 16.09 13.17
CA PHE A 55 5.30 17.50 13.08
C PHE A 55 5.51 18.11 14.48
N VAL A 56 4.54 17.91 15.37
CA VAL A 56 4.62 18.38 16.77
C VAL A 56 5.85 17.80 17.49
N SER A 57 6.16 16.52 17.25
CA SER A 57 7.36 15.85 17.75
C SER A 57 8.65 16.56 17.32
N TYR A 58 8.72 17.03 16.07
CA TYR A 58 9.89 17.71 15.53
C TYR A 58 10.06 19.12 16.09
N GLU A 59 8.97 19.88 16.19
CA GLU A 59 9.00 21.24 16.77
C GLU A 59 9.31 21.23 18.26
N LEU A 60 8.87 20.21 18.99
CA LEU A 60 9.16 20.04 20.42
C LEU A 60 10.49 19.30 20.68
N ALA A 61 11.12 18.75 19.64
CA ALA A 61 12.29 17.88 19.73
C ALA A 61 12.12 16.70 20.72
N THR A 62 10.91 16.15 20.80
CA THR A 62 10.56 15.06 21.72
C THR A 62 10.20 13.77 21.00
N ARG A 63 10.18 12.67 21.75
CA ARG A 63 9.72 11.37 21.27
C ARG A 63 8.20 11.30 21.35
N THR A 64 7.62 10.58 20.39
CA THR A 64 6.19 10.32 20.26
C THR A 64 5.95 8.83 20.34
N ASP A 65 4.90 8.45 21.06
CA ASP A 65 4.46 7.06 21.20
C ASP A 65 3.01 6.97 20.70
N VAL A 66 2.70 5.94 19.95
CA VAL A 66 1.34 5.67 19.45
C VAL A 66 0.93 4.32 20.00
N THR A 67 -0.14 4.30 20.81
CA THR A 67 -0.60 3.08 21.48
C THR A 67 -2.10 2.94 21.28
N ALA A 68 -2.52 1.95 20.48
CA ALA A 68 -3.92 1.60 20.26
C ALA A 68 -4.83 2.82 19.95
N GLY A 69 -4.43 3.67 19.00
CA GLY A 69 -5.17 4.88 18.62
C GLY A 69 -5.03 6.07 19.58
N ARG A 70 -4.17 5.98 20.59
CA ARG A 70 -3.80 7.11 21.45
C ARG A 70 -2.46 7.69 21.04
N TYR A 71 -2.43 9.01 20.91
CA TYR A 71 -1.26 9.78 20.50
C TYR A 71 -0.61 10.44 21.71
N ALA A 72 0.58 9.98 22.07
CA ALA A 72 1.32 10.46 23.22
C ALA A 72 2.61 11.18 22.80
N ILE A 73 2.90 12.28 23.49
CA ILE A 73 4.13 13.06 23.36
C ILE A 73 4.85 13.05 24.70
N THR A 74 6.13 12.72 24.73
CA THR A 74 6.93 12.75 25.96
C THR A 74 7.12 14.19 26.41
N GLY A 75 6.77 14.48 27.67
CA GLY A 75 6.82 15.82 28.25
C GLY A 75 5.44 16.28 28.73
N LYS A 76 5.41 17.44 29.39
CA LYS A 76 4.19 18.12 29.84
C LYS A 76 3.97 19.36 29.00
N TYR A 77 2.94 19.35 28.16
CA TYR A 77 2.59 20.49 27.29
C TYR A 77 1.16 20.94 27.49
N ASP A 78 0.95 22.24 27.60
CA ASP A 78 -0.39 22.82 27.70
C ASP A 78 -1.15 22.71 26.36
N ALA A 79 -2.48 22.61 26.45
CA ALA A 79 -3.34 22.53 25.28
C ALA A 79 -3.12 23.72 24.33
N SER A 80 -2.90 24.92 24.87
CA SER A 80 -2.58 26.12 24.07
C SER A 80 -1.31 25.95 23.25
N ARG A 81 -0.25 25.37 23.84
CA ARG A 81 1.01 25.14 23.15
C ARG A 81 0.87 24.10 22.04
N VAL A 82 0.13 23.03 22.29
CA VAL A 82 -0.18 22.02 21.25
C VAL A 82 -0.99 22.65 20.12
N GLN A 83 -1.97 23.49 20.44
CA GLN A 83 -2.80 24.18 19.46
C GLN A 83 -1.99 25.12 18.56
N GLU A 84 -1.04 25.88 19.12
CA GLU A 84 -0.12 26.73 18.34
C GLU A 84 0.70 25.93 17.33
N LEU A 85 1.18 24.75 17.73
CA LEU A 85 1.96 23.88 16.85
C LEU A 85 1.09 23.26 15.76
N ILE A 86 -0.16 22.90 16.07
CA ILE A 86 -1.12 22.46 15.05
C ILE A 86 -1.38 23.58 14.04
N TYR A 87 -1.52 24.82 14.47
CA TYR A 87 -1.64 25.92 13.54
C TYR A 87 -0.37 26.15 12.70
N ALA A 88 0.82 26.01 13.29
CA ALA A 88 2.07 26.06 12.54
C ALA A 88 2.16 24.94 11.49
N TYR A 89 1.62 23.76 11.79
CA TYR A 89 1.47 22.68 10.81
C TYR A 89 0.51 23.08 9.68
N ILE A 90 -0.65 23.64 10.01
CA ILE A 90 -1.67 24.06 9.03
C ILE A 90 -1.08 25.08 8.06
N ASP A 91 -0.40 26.11 8.58
CA ASP A 91 0.19 27.18 7.79
C ASP A 91 1.30 26.68 6.85
N ALA A 92 2.01 25.60 7.23
CA ALA A 92 3.13 25.07 6.46
C ALA A 92 2.77 23.89 5.54
N PHE A 93 1.75 23.09 5.87
CA PHE A 93 1.48 21.79 5.24
C PHE A 93 0.02 21.56 4.83
N VAL A 94 -0.91 22.46 5.15
CA VAL A 94 -2.34 22.29 4.79
C VAL A 94 -2.83 23.42 3.90
N VAL A 95 -2.52 24.66 4.26
CA VAL A 95 -3.05 25.84 3.56
C VAL A 95 -2.21 26.14 2.32
N CYS A 96 -2.89 26.45 1.21
CA CYS A 96 -2.22 26.90 -0.01
C CYS A 96 -1.58 28.28 0.19
N LEU A 97 -0.28 28.40 -0.14
CA LEU A 97 0.51 29.64 0.02
C LEU A 97 0.01 30.84 -0.82
N LEU A 98 -0.87 30.62 -1.80
CA LEU A 98 -1.36 31.68 -2.69
C LEU A 98 -2.79 32.14 -2.35
N CYS A 99 -3.72 31.18 -2.24
CA CYS A 99 -5.15 31.46 -2.09
C CYS A 99 -5.68 31.22 -0.67
N ASN A 100 -4.83 30.73 0.23
CA ASN A 100 -5.18 30.36 1.59
C ASN A 100 -6.31 29.32 1.72
N ASN A 101 -6.60 28.54 0.67
CA ASN A 101 -7.56 27.45 0.76
C ASN A 101 -6.95 26.25 1.52
N PRO A 102 -7.65 25.67 2.51
CA PRO A 102 -7.17 24.49 3.24
C PRO A 102 -7.41 23.17 2.49
N GLU A 103 -8.23 23.15 1.43
CA GLU A 103 -8.43 21.95 0.61
C GLU A 103 -7.27 21.81 -0.39
N THR A 104 -6.27 21.05 0.04
CA THR A 104 -5.06 20.76 -0.74
C THR A 104 -4.70 19.29 -0.61
N PHE A 105 -3.94 18.76 -1.56
CA PHE A 105 -3.42 17.40 -1.54
C PHE A 105 -1.91 17.39 -1.81
N TYR A 106 -1.23 16.33 -1.39
CA TYR A 106 0.19 16.18 -1.59
C TYR A 106 0.47 15.44 -2.90
N VAL A 107 1.50 15.89 -3.61
CA VAL A 107 1.96 15.31 -4.87
C VAL A 107 3.47 15.09 -4.76
N GLU A 108 3.92 13.92 -5.21
CA GLU A 108 5.34 13.69 -5.42
C GLU A 108 5.71 14.15 -6.84
N ASN A 109 6.58 15.16 -6.94
CA ASN A 109 7.21 15.50 -8.21
C ASN A 109 8.57 16.19 -7.94
N SER A 110 9.66 15.45 -8.12
CA SER A 110 11.04 15.82 -7.73
C SER A 110 11.27 16.14 -6.24
N GLY A 111 10.22 15.97 -5.41
CA GLY A 111 10.15 16.30 -4.00
C GLY A 111 8.68 16.38 -3.55
N LEU A 112 8.47 16.73 -2.27
CA LEU A 112 7.12 16.91 -1.74
C LEU A 112 6.55 18.26 -2.18
N MET A 113 5.49 18.22 -2.98
CA MET A 113 4.71 19.38 -3.39
C MET A 113 3.27 19.28 -2.90
N MET A 114 2.61 20.43 -2.86
CA MET A 114 1.19 20.55 -2.53
C MET A 114 0.45 21.17 -3.70
N GLU A 115 -0.67 20.56 -4.08
CA GLU A 115 -1.60 21.08 -5.07
C GLU A 115 -2.91 21.48 -4.42
N CYS A 116 -3.49 22.59 -4.88
CA CYS A 116 -4.71 23.15 -4.32
C CYS A 116 -5.91 22.89 -5.23
N PHE A 117 -7.02 22.41 -4.69
CA PHE A 117 -8.25 22.17 -5.45
C PHE A 117 -8.90 23.45 -5.98
N ALA A 118 -8.74 24.57 -5.27
CA ALA A 118 -9.37 25.83 -5.66
C ALA A 118 -8.62 26.56 -6.80
N CYS A 119 -7.28 26.55 -6.78
CA CYS A 119 -6.48 27.31 -7.74
C CYS A 119 -5.68 26.46 -8.73
N GLY A 120 -5.60 25.14 -8.53
CA GLY A 120 -4.89 24.19 -9.39
C GLY A 120 -3.38 24.36 -9.44
N ARG A 121 -2.79 25.19 -8.57
CA ARG A 121 -1.34 25.45 -8.57
C ARG A 121 -0.62 24.48 -7.66
N GLN A 122 0.52 24.01 -8.15
CA GLN A 122 1.49 23.26 -7.37
C GLN A 122 2.45 24.21 -6.67
N SER A 123 2.68 23.98 -5.39
CA SER A 123 3.58 24.76 -4.54
C SER A 123 4.56 23.84 -3.83
N VAL A 124 5.82 24.25 -3.80
CA VAL A 124 6.87 23.51 -3.09
C VAL A 124 6.70 23.74 -1.59
N LEU A 125 6.63 22.67 -0.82
CA LEU A 125 6.52 22.75 0.63
C LEU A 125 7.87 22.99 1.29
N LYS A 126 7.83 23.49 2.53
CA LYS A 126 9.04 23.71 3.33
C LYS A 126 9.76 22.37 3.58
N THR A 127 11.03 22.31 3.20
CA THR A 127 11.89 21.15 3.47
C THR A 127 11.95 20.89 4.98
N SER A 128 11.44 19.74 5.41
CA SER A 128 11.41 19.35 6.81
C SER A 128 11.61 17.83 6.93
N LYS A 129 11.92 17.34 8.14
CA LYS A 129 12.00 15.90 8.39
C LYS A 129 10.67 15.17 8.16
N LEU A 130 9.56 15.92 8.12
CA LEU A 130 8.23 15.37 7.85
C LEU A 130 8.03 15.04 6.37
N SER A 131 8.68 15.76 5.46
CA SER A 131 8.43 15.57 4.02
C SER A 131 8.75 14.14 3.57
N GLY A 132 9.84 13.56 4.08
CA GLY A 132 10.20 12.17 3.78
C GLY A 132 9.25 11.13 4.38
N MET A 133 8.49 11.45 5.44
CA MET A 133 7.44 10.56 5.95
C MET A 133 6.20 10.65 5.07
N ILE A 134 5.80 11.86 4.69
CA ILE A 134 4.66 12.09 3.80
C ILE A 134 4.89 11.42 2.44
N LEU A 135 6.08 11.55 1.85
CA LEU A 135 6.42 10.89 0.58
C LEU A 135 6.26 9.37 0.66
N LYS A 136 6.77 8.74 1.72
CA LYS A 136 6.57 7.29 1.93
C LYS A 136 5.11 6.89 2.07
N ASP A 137 4.31 7.74 2.71
CA ASP A 137 2.88 7.50 2.85
C ASP A 137 2.15 7.71 1.51
N ILE A 138 2.61 8.63 0.65
CA ILE A 138 2.13 8.77 -0.73
C ILE A 138 2.48 7.52 -1.53
N ASP A 139 3.72 7.03 -1.49
CA ASP A 139 4.13 5.80 -2.19
C ASP A 139 3.36 4.57 -1.69
N LYS A 140 3.13 4.52 -0.38
CA LYS A 140 2.29 3.49 0.24
C LYS A 140 0.85 3.62 -0.22
N SER A 141 0.35 4.85 -0.33
CA SER A 141 -0.95 5.13 -0.88
C SER A 141 -0.99 4.73 -2.36
N CYS A 142 0.03 4.99 -3.19
CA CYS A 142 0.07 4.54 -4.59
C CYS A 142 0.16 3.01 -4.73
N SER A 143 0.78 2.31 -3.77
CA SER A 143 0.77 0.84 -3.72
C SER A 143 -0.49 0.24 -3.08
N VAL A 144 -1.40 1.09 -2.57
CA VAL A 144 -2.68 0.71 -1.95
C VAL A 144 -3.88 1.39 -2.65
N ASN A 145 -3.65 2.31 -3.60
CA ASN A 145 -4.65 3.20 -4.21
C ASN A 145 -4.78 3.03 -5.72
N ASP A 146 -4.33 1.92 -6.28
CA ASP A 146 -5.11 1.37 -7.41
C ASP A 146 -6.51 0.91 -6.94
N ASP A 147 -6.78 0.87 -5.61
CA ASP A 147 -8.07 0.45 -5.04
C ASP A 147 -8.96 1.57 -4.44
N ILE A 148 -8.59 2.86 -4.49
CA ILE A 148 -9.35 3.94 -3.78
C ILE A 148 -9.99 5.01 -4.70
N TYR A 149 -9.60 5.12 -5.97
CA TYR A 149 -10.40 5.86 -6.98
C TYR A 149 -11.49 4.97 -7.62
N SER A 150 -11.91 3.95 -6.90
CA SER A 150 -13.11 3.17 -7.12
C SER A 150 -13.84 3.13 -5.77
N GLY A 151 -14.46 4.27 -5.45
CA GLY A 151 -15.16 4.52 -4.18
C GLY A 151 -16.66 4.73 -4.37
N ALA A 152 -17.21 4.12 -5.42
CA ALA A 152 -18.61 3.73 -5.57
C ALA A 152 -18.60 2.28 -6.12
N THR A 153 -17.77 1.42 -5.53
CA THR A 153 -17.51 0.07 -6.04
C THR A 153 -17.33 -0.94 -4.90
N GLU A 154 -18.22 -0.94 -3.93
CA GLU A 154 -18.54 -2.23 -3.30
C GLU A 154 -19.18 -3.17 -4.36
N ASP A 155 -19.69 -2.62 -5.48
CA ASP A 155 -20.28 -3.40 -6.60
C ASP A 155 -19.29 -3.80 -7.73
N LYS A 156 -18.04 -3.29 -7.80
CA LYS A 156 -17.12 -3.60 -8.95
C LYS A 156 -15.92 -4.50 -8.62
N GLN A 157 -15.43 -4.56 -7.38
CA GLN A 157 -14.38 -5.51 -7.01
C GLN A 157 -14.91 -6.95 -7.12
N ASP A 158 -16.15 -7.17 -6.66
CA ASP A 158 -16.88 -8.42 -6.88
C ASP A 158 -17.14 -8.67 -8.38
N SER A 159 -17.30 -7.63 -9.20
CA SER A 159 -17.65 -7.81 -10.61
C SER A 159 -16.57 -8.50 -11.44
N TYR A 160 -15.28 -8.18 -11.29
CA TYR A 160 -14.24 -8.81 -12.13
C TYR A 160 -13.76 -10.14 -11.54
N GLU A 161 -13.66 -10.26 -10.21
CA GLU A 161 -13.31 -11.53 -9.58
C GLU A 161 -14.39 -12.59 -9.78
N GLU A 162 -15.68 -12.21 -9.69
CA GLU A 162 -16.80 -13.10 -9.99
C GLU A 162 -16.85 -13.45 -11.49
N GLN A 163 -16.53 -12.50 -12.38
CA GLN A 163 -16.42 -12.77 -13.83
C GLN A 163 -15.27 -13.75 -14.13
N VAL A 164 -14.09 -13.56 -13.52
CA VAL A 164 -12.94 -14.47 -13.63
C VAL A 164 -13.28 -15.83 -13.04
N ARG A 165 -13.89 -15.91 -11.86
CA ARG A 165 -14.38 -17.17 -11.26
C ARG A 165 -15.44 -17.86 -12.13
N THR A 166 -16.33 -17.11 -12.78
CA THR A 166 -17.35 -17.66 -13.68
C THR A 166 -16.72 -18.19 -14.97
N MET A 167 -15.74 -17.50 -15.53
CA MET A 167 -14.99 -17.93 -16.72
C MET A 167 -14.15 -19.18 -16.45
N ILE A 168 -13.61 -19.32 -15.24
CA ILE A 168 -12.80 -20.47 -14.80
C ILE A 168 -13.66 -21.67 -14.37
N GLY A 169 -14.81 -21.42 -13.73
CA GLY A 169 -15.74 -22.47 -13.29
C GLY A 169 -16.52 -23.12 -14.44
N SER A 170 -16.59 -22.44 -15.58
CA SER A 170 -17.05 -23.02 -16.84
C SER A 170 -15.97 -24.00 -17.31
N GLY A 171 -16.28 -25.28 -17.52
CA GLY A 171 -15.29 -26.30 -17.91
C GLY A 171 -14.61 -26.14 -19.29
N ASP A 172 -14.60 -24.92 -19.84
CA ASP A 172 -13.97 -24.50 -21.09
C ASP A 172 -12.73 -23.61 -20.80
N ASP A 173 -11.64 -23.80 -21.56
CA ASP A 173 -10.39 -23.03 -21.38
C ASP A 173 -10.54 -21.57 -21.87
N ARG A 174 -11.06 -20.69 -21.01
CA ARG A 174 -11.18 -19.23 -21.26
C ARG A 174 -10.07 -18.39 -20.62
N SER A 175 -8.93 -19.02 -20.37
CA SER A 175 -7.78 -18.41 -19.68
C SER A 175 -7.12 -17.28 -20.48
N SER A 176 -7.25 -17.28 -21.82
CA SER A 176 -6.83 -16.14 -22.67
C SER A 176 -7.63 -14.88 -22.35
N ASP A 177 -8.95 -15.04 -22.25
CA ASP A 177 -9.90 -13.94 -22.05
C ASP A 177 -9.77 -13.41 -20.62
N ALA A 178 -9.49 -14.30 -19.66
CA ALA A 178 -9.17 -13.92 -18.29
C ALA A 178 -7.86 -13.09 -18.21
N ILE A 179 -6.79 -13.47 -18.92
CA ILE A 179 -5.57 -12.63 -18.98
C ILE A 179 -5.87 -11.30 -19.67
N GLU A 180 -6.61 -11.29 -20.78
CA GLU A 180 -6.93 -10.06 -21.50
C GLU A 180 -7.72 -9.08 -20.62
N LEU A 181 -8.69 -9.59 -19.85
CA LEU A 181 -9.41 -8.80 -18.86
C LEU A 181 -8.48 -8.29 -17.75
N LEU A 182 -7.55 -9.11 -17.26
CA LEU A 182 -6.56 -8.65 -16.27
C LEU A 182 -5.62 -7.58 -16.85
N ARG A 183 -5.21 -7.69 -18.11
CA ARG A 183 -4.42 -6.67 -18.81
C ARG A 183 -5.19 -5.36 -18.99
N ILE A 184 -6.47 -5.42 -19.34
CA ILE A 184 -7.35 -4.25 -19.44
C ILE A 184 -7.49 -3.55 -18.08
N ASN A 185 -7.45 -4.31 -16.99
CA ASN A 185 -7.45 -3.80 -15.62
C ASN A 185 -6.06 -3.38 -15.10
N GLY A 186 -5.04 -3.30 -15.97
CA GLY A 186 -3.73 -2.74 -15.62
C GLY A 186 -2.75 -3.71 -14.94
N PHE A 187 -3.08 -5.01 -14.85
CA PHE A 187 -2.17 -6.01 -14.30
C PHE A 187 -1.05 -6.34 -15.29
N ASP A 188 0.18 -6.41 -14.80
CA ASP A 188 1.30 -6.98 -15.55
C ASP A 188 1.11 -8.49 -15.74
N ASP A 189 1.71 -9.06 -16.79
CA ASP A 189 1.59 -10.48 -17.10
C ASP A 189 1.98 -11.37 -15.91
N CYS A 190 2.96 -10.94 -15.09
CA CYS A 190 3.34 -11.66 -13.87
C CYS A 190 2.23 -11.65 -12.81
N GLN A 191 1.58 -10.50 -12.64
CA GLN A 191 0.54 -10.31 -11.63
C GLN A 191 -0.75 -11.01 -12.03
N ALA A 192 -1.11 -10.97 -13.32
CA ALA A 192 -2.26 -11.66 -13.86
C ALA A 192 -2.16 -13.18 -13.64
N VAL A 193 -0.99 -13.77 -13.93
CA VAL A 193 -0.74 -15.20 -13.67
C VAL A 193 -0.84 -15.50 -12.17
N LYS A 194 -0.32 -14.63 -11.30
CA LYS A 194 -0.37 -14.83 -9.85
C LYS A 194 -1.81 -14.80 -9.30
N GLU A 195 -2.66 -13.89 -9.77
CA GLU A 195 -4.07 -13.84 -9.36
C GLU A 195 -4.84 -15.08 -9.84
N LEU A 196 -4.58 -15.56 -11.06
CA LEU A 196 -5.13 -16.82 -11.54
C LEU A 196 -4.68 -18.01 -10.66
N LEU A 197 -3.41 -18.04 -10.24
CA LEU A 197 -2.89 -19.07 -9.34
C LEU A 197 -3.53 -19.06 -7.95
N LYS A 198 -3.92 -17.88 -7.43
CA LYS A 198 -4.60 -17.77 -6.12
C LYS A 198 -6.03 -18.30 -6.16
N MET A 199 -6.73 -18.12 -7.28
CA MET A 199 -8.15 -18.45 -7.41
C MET A 199 -8.39 -19.95 -7.65
N ASP A 200 -7.50 -20.61 -8.40
CA ASP A 200 -7.65 -22.02 -8.72
C ASP A 200 -6.73 -22.93 -7.89
N LYS A 201 -7.32 -23.94 -7.24
CA LYS A 201 -6.56 -25.10 -6.76
C LYS A 201 -6.24 -26.11 -7.87
N TYR A 202 -6.80 -25.93 -9.07
CA TYR A 202 -6.73 -26.87 -10.20
C TYR A 202 -6.20 -26.23 -11.49
N ILE A 203 -5.15 -25.44 -11.36
CA ILE A 203 -4.34 -24.67 -12.34
C ILE A 203 -3.93 -25.39 -13.64
N LEU A 204 -4.40 -26.61 -13.94
CA LEU A 204 -3.60 -27.55 -14.72
C LEU A 204 -4.15 -27.89 -16.10
N LYS A 205 -5.40 -27.51 -16.41
CA LYS A 205 -5.93 -27.63 -17.78
C LYS A 205 -5.74 -26.35 -18.59
N SER A 206 -5.90 -25.21 -17.92
CA SER A 206 -5.95 -23.88 -18.52
C SER A 206 -4.58 -23.32 -18.94
N PHE A 207 -3.47 -23.88 -18.45
CA PHE A 207 -2.11 -23.35 -18.70
C PHE A 207 -1.60 -23.47 -20.14
N GLN A 208 -2.13 -24.41 -20.93
CA GLN A 208 -1.73 -24.56 -22.34
C GLN A 208 -2.08 -23.32 -23.16
N SER A 209 -3.22 -22.68 -22.83
CA SER A 209 -3.64 -21.40 -23.42
C SER A 209 -2.85 -20.19 -22.88
N LEU A 210 -2.37 -20.22 -21.64
CA LEU A 210 -1.54 -19.15 -21.07
C LEU A 210 -0.17 -19.07 -21.76
N CYS A 211 0.42 -20.23 -22.13
CA CYS A 211 1.69 -20.30 -22.85
C CYS A 211 1.65 -19.68 -24.25
N SER A 212 0.47 -19.55 -24.89
CA SER A 212 0.35 -18.80 -26.15
C SER A 212 0.31 -17.28 -25.95
N CYS A 213 -0.07 -16.81 -24.75
CA CYS A 213 -0.29 -15.39 -24.47
C CYS A 213 0.84 -14.73 -23.66
N VAL A 214 1.60 -15.53 -22.90
CA VAL A 214 2.62 -15.06 -21.95
C VAL A 214 3.93 -15.80 -22.17
N ALA A 215 5.05 -15.10 -22.03
CA ALA A 215 6.37 -15.70 -22.19
C ALA A 215 6.63 -16.82 -21.17
N PRO A 216 7.18 -17.98 -21.59
CA PRO A 216 7.41 -19.13 -20.70
C PRO A 216 8.26 -18.81 -19.46
N LYS A 217 9.19 -17.85 -19.58
CA LYS A 217 10.05 -17.41 -18.48
C LYS A 217 9.26 -16.66 -17.39
N THR A 218 8.30 -15.83 -17.80
CA THR A 218 7.43 -15.05 -16.92
C THR A 218 6.48 -15.96 -16.14
N ILE A 219 5.98 -17.00 -16.81
CA ILE A 219 5.16 -18.03 -16.19
C ILE A 219 5.95 -18.75 -15.09
N LEU A 220 7.13 -19.28 -15.43
CA LEU A 220 7.97 -19.99 -14.45
C LEU A 220 8.37 -19.10 -13.27
N GLN A 221 8.63 -17.81 -13.52
CA GLN A 221 8.92 -16.85 -12.45
C GLN A 221 7.69 -16.64 -11.56
N SER A 222 6.52 -16.34 -12.13
CA SER A 222 5.30 -16.07 -11.36
C SER A 222 4.91 -17.23 -10.47
N ILE A 223 5.09 -18.46 -10.97
CA ILE A 223 4.81 -19.65 -10.16
C ILE A 223 5.89 -19.90 -9.10
N GLU A 224 7.17 -19.64 -9.40
CA GLU A 224 8.24 -19.66 -8.39
C GLU A 224 7.89 -18.71 -7.23
N GLU A 225 7.42 -17.50 -7.54
CA GLU A 225 7.00 -16.52 -6.52
C GLU A 225 5.78 -16.98 -5.71
N PHE A 226 4.77 -17.54 -6.37
CA PHE A 226 3.57 -18.07 -5.71
C PHE A 226 3.90 -19.23 -4.75
N VAL A 227 4.74 -20.16 -5.20
CA VAL A 227 5.15 -21.33 -4.40
C VAL A 227 6.05 -20.92 -3.24
N GLU A 228 6.93 -19.93 -3.42
CA GLU A 228 7.73 -19.38 -2.33
C GLU A 228 6.86 -18.66 -1.27
N GLU A 229 5.79 -17.98 -1.67
CA GLU A 229 4.86 -17.31 -0.73
C GLU A 229 4.01 -18.30 0.07
N LEU A 230 3.62 -19.42 -0.53
CA LEU A 230 2.83 -20.48 0.11
C LEU A 230 3.67 -21.44 0.98
N SER A 231 4.99 -21.26 1.05
CA SER A 231 5.94 -22.26 1.56
C SER A 231 5.88 -22.52 3.08
N GLY A 232 4.80 -23.19 3.51
CA GLY A 232 4.67 -23.89 4.80
C GLY A 232 4.54 -25.42 4.68
N GLU A 233 4.22 -25.96 3.49
CA GLU A 233 3.88 -27.39 3.32
C GLU A 233 4.67 -28.06 2.17
N LYS A 234 5.51 -29.05 2.52
CA LYS A 234 6.47 -29.75 1.64
C LYS A 234 5.86 -30.49 0.43
N MET A 235 4.56 -30.80 0.47
CA MET A 235 3.91 -31.62 -0.57
C MET A 235 3.61 -30.83 -1.85
N ILE A 236 3.49 -29.50 -1.73
CA ILE A 236 3.00 -28.63 -2.81
C ILE A 236 4.05 -28.48 -3.92
N ILE A 237 5.34 -28.44 -3.58
CA ILE A 237 6.42 -28.18 -4.54
C ILE A 237 6.62 -29.38 -5.49
N GLN A 238 6.61 -30.60 -4.96
CA GLN A 238 6.78 -31.82 -5.77
C GLN A 238 5.56 -32.10 -6.64
N GLU A 239 4.36 -31.86 -6.11
CA GLU A 239 3.11 -31.99 -6.88
C GLU A 239 3.11 -31.01 -8.05
N TYR A 240 3.50 -29.75 -7.83
CA TYR A 240 3.64 -28.74 -8.86
C TYR A 240 4.61 -29.14 -9.98
N LEU A 241 5.82 -29.61 -9.63
CA LEU A 241 6.81 -30.06 -10.63
C LEU A 241 6.31 -31.25 -11.45
N ARG A 242 5.61 -32.19 -10.80
CA ARG A 242 4.98 -33.32 -11.47
C ARG A 242 3.94 -32.87 -12.47
N ILE A 243 3.17 -31.85 -12.13
CA ILE A 243 2.15 -31.35 -13.01
C ILE A 243 2.76 -30.69 -14.25
N LEU A 244 3.76 -29.81 -14.07
CA LEU A 244 4.47 -29.18 -15.18
C LEU A 244 5.03 -30.22 -16.18
N GLU A 245 5.48 -31.37 -15.69
CA GLU A 245 5.94 -32.48 -16.53
C GLU A 245 4.79 -33.20 -17.23
N THR A 246 3.70 -33.54 -16.51
CA THR A 246 2.56 -34.29 -17.09
C THR A 246 1.78 -33.51 -18.16
N GLN A 247 1.73 -32.19 -18.08
CA GLN A 247 1.06 -31.35 -19.08
C GLN A 247 1.90 -31.18 -20.36
N GLY A 248 3.12 -31.72 -20.42
CA GLY A 248 3.97 -31.69 -21.62
C GLY A 248 4.48 -30.30 -22.02
N MET A 249 4.37 -29.31 -21.12
CA MET A 249 4.67 -27.89 -21.38
C MET A 249 6.16 -27.60 -21.51
N PHE A 250 6.98 -28.27 -20.71
CA PHE A 250 8.43 -28.11 -20.69
C PHE A 250 9.10 -29.47 -20.63
N LYS A 251 10.23 -29.60 -21.30
CA LYS A 251 11.05 -30.80 -21.12
C LYS A 251 11.62 -30.79 -19.71
N ARG A 252 11.69 -31.96 -19.06
CA ARG A 252 12.36 -32.14 -17.76
C ARG A 252 13.76 -31.51 -17.72
N THR A 253 14.48 -31.55 -18.85
CA THR A 253 15.80 -30.94 -19.01
C THR A 253 15.77 -29.39 -18.98
N GLU A 254 14.70 -28.76 -19.44
CA GLU A 254 14.51 -27.31 -19.41
C GLU A 254 14.12 -26.83 -18.01
N LEU A 255 13.21 -27.56 -17.35
CA LEU A 255 12.82 -27.31 -15.96
C LEU A 255 14.02 -27.46 -15.02
N SER A 256 14.79 -28.54 -15.16
CA SER A 256 16.01 -28.77 -14.41
C SER A 256 17.03 -27.63 -14.62
N LYS A 257 17.24 -27.18 -15.86
CA LYS A 257 18.13 -26.03 -16.15
C LYS A 257 17.64 -24.74 -15.50
N TYR A 258 16.34 -24.48 -15.49
CA TYR A 258 15.75 -23.26 -14.94
C TYR A 258 15.81 -23.21 -13.40
N PHE A 259 15.41 -24.29 -12.74
CA PHE A 259 15.31 -24.35 -11.27
C PHE A 259 16.64 -24.65 -10.58
N THR A 260 17.61 -25.28 -11.26
CA THR A 260 18.95 -25.54 -10.70
C THR A 260 19.89 -24.34 -10.86
N ARG A 261 19.71 -23.52 -11.89
CA ARG A 261 20.55 -22.33 -12.12
C ARG A 261 19.95 -21.09 -11.45
N PRO A 262 20.76 -20.20 -10.86
CA PRO A 262 20.26 -18.93 -10.32
C PRO A 262 19.67 -18.08 -11.45
N GLN A 263 18.44 -17.58 -11.25
CA GLN A 263 17.78 -16.65 -12.16
C GLN A 263 17.81 -15.25 -11.54
N GLY A 264 18.50 -14.31 -12.19
CA GLY A 264 18.56 -12.91 -11.74
C GLY A 264 19.22 -12.72 -10.36
N THR A 265 18.79 -11.67 -9.65
CA THR A 265 19.34 -11.22 -8.36
C THR A 265 18.61 -11.78 -7.14
N ARG A 266 17.48 -12.48 -7.33
CA ARG A 266 16.64 -13.01 -6.25
C ARG A 266 17.24 -14.30 -5.68
N LYS A 267 17.36 -14.36 -4.34
CA LYS A 267 17.88 -15.55 -3.64
C LYS A 267 16.73 -16.49 -3.29
N ARG A 268 16.69 -17.66 -3.93
CA ARG A 268 15.74 -18.75 -3.63
C ARG A 268 15.85 -19.26 -2.21
N SER A 269 14.72 -19.66 -1.62
CA SER A 269 14.69 -20.23 -0.28
C SER A 269 15.48 -21.55 -0.18
N PRO A 270 16.14 -21.85 0.96
CA PRO A 270 16.87 -23.11 1.14
C PRO A 270 15.98 -24.35 1.06
N ALA A 271 14.72 -24.24 1.50
CA ALA A 271 13.73 -25.32 1.43
C ALA A 271 13.37 -25.66 -0.02
N PHE A 272 13.07 -24.65 -0.83
CA PHE A 272 12.77 -24.80 -2.26
C PHE A 272 13.92 -25.48 -3.02
N LYS A 273 15.17 -25.04 -2.77
CA LYS A 273 16.35 -25.67 -3.39
C LYS A 273 16.50 -27.15 -3.04
N LYS A 274 16.22 -27.52 -1.79
CA LYS A 274 16.33 -28.91 -1.33
C LYS A 274 15.30 -29.79 -2.04
N GLU A 275 14.05 -29.34 -2.11
CA GLU A 275 12.95 -30.11 -2.69
C GLU A 275 13.05 -30.22 -4.22
N VAL A 276 13.44 -29.14 -4.89
CA VAL A 276 13.76 -29.17 -6.34
C VAL A 276 14.86 -30.19 -6.63
N ASN A 277 15.94 -30.17 -5.85
CA ASN A 277 17.03 -31.13 -6.04
C ASN A 277 16.57 -32.57 -5.75
N GLU A 278 15.74 -32.79 -4.74
CA GLU A 278 15.18 -34.09 -4.40
C GLU A 278 14.25 -34.63 -5.51
N TYR A 279 13.41 -33.77 -6.10
CA TYR A 279 12.54 -34.13 -7.22
C TYR A 279 13.33 -34.57 -8.46
N PHE A 280 14.36 -33.80 -8.85
CA PHE A 280 15.21 -34.14 -10.00
C PHE A 280 16.22 -35.26 -9.72
N SER A 281 16.47 -35.61 -8.45
CA SER A 281 17.36 -36.72 -8.07
C SER A 281 16.64 -38.05 -7.86
N SER A 282 15.32 -38.04 -7.64
CA SER A 282 14.53 -39.22 -7.27
C SER A 282 14.00 -40.05 -8.45
N GLN A 283 14.35 -39.69 -9.70
CA GLN A 283 14.05 -40.46 -10.92
C GLN A 283 15.11 -40.24 -12.00
#